data_AF-A0A8H3WR79-F1
#
_entry.id   AF-A0A8H3WR79-F1
#
_cell.length_a   1.000
_cell.length_b   1.000
_cell.length_c   1.000
_cell.angle_alpha   90.00
_cell.angle_beta   90.00
_cell.angle_gamma   90.00
#
_symmetry.space_group_name_H-M   'P 1'
#
loop_
_entity.id
_entity.type
_entity.pdbx_description
1 polymer ?
#
loop_
_entity_poly.entity_id
_entity_poly.type
_entity_poly.pdbx_seq_one_letter_code
_entity_poly.pdbx_strand_id
1 'polypeptide(L)'
;MASRNGAAILSRALRAQRTPQLPRAALRSYSTSESGEKRPSIVGTFYKTFTRPVLKVLLMATLTYQVAYWGWTTLEQNEIREEKKKEIESLEAKVAELQTSK
;
A
#
# COMPACT_ATOMS: atom_id res chain seq x y z
N MET A 1 -0.95 58.78 72.85
CA MET A 1 -1.24 59.91 71.93
C MET A 1 -0.50 59.68 70.61
N ALA A 2 -1.13 60.11 69.51
CA ALA A 2 -0.75 59.99 68.10
C ALA A 2 0.74 60.31 67.81
N SER A 3 1.39 59.81 66.75
CA SER A 3 1.02 60.08 65.36
C SER A 3 1.71 59.15 64.36
N ARG A 4 0.97 58.89 63.28
CA ARG A 4 1.38 58.27 62.01
C ARG A 4 2.31 59.21 61.23
N ASN A 5 3.00 58.62 60.25
CA ASN A 5 3.21 59.09 58.86
C ASN A 5 4.67 59.31 58.44
N GLY A 6 5.02 58.75 57.28
CA GLY A 6 6.22 59.10 56.52
C GLY A 6 6.54 58.11 55.42
N ALA A 7 5.76 58.10 54.34
CA ALA A 7 6.07 57.39 53.11
C ALA A 7 7.11 58.17 52.27
N ALA A 8 8.12 57.48 51.73
CA ALA A 8 8.94 57.95 50.61
C ALA A 8 9.55 56.69 49.93
N ILE A 9 8.84 56.07 48.98
CA ILE A 9 8.91 56.27 47.52
C ILE A 9 10.36 56.13 46.95
N LEU A 10 10.67 54.88 46.60
CA LEU A 10 11.24 54.40 45.34
C LEU A 10 12.14 55.34 44.52
N SER A 11 13.46 55.07 44.54
CA SER A 11 14.40 55.51 43.51
C SER A 11 14.85 54.29 42.69
N ARG A 12 14.15 54.03 41.59
CA ARG A 12 14.45 52.96 40.64
C ARG A 12 15.63 53.37 39.75
N ALA A 13 16.85 53.10 40.20
CA ALA A 13 18.03 53.11 39.35
C ALA A 13 18.22 51.71 38.78
N LEU A 14 18.06 51.53 37.47
CA LEU A 14 18.71 50.49 36.66
C LEU A 14 18.49 50.79 35.18
N ARG A 15 19.45 51.54 34.63
CA ARG A 15 19.72 51.62 33.20
C ARG A 15 20.25 50.25 32.77
N ALA A 16 19.39 49.41 32.20
CA ALA A 16 19.79 48.14 31.58
C ALA A 16 19.91 48.33 30.06
N GLN A 17 21.10 48.02 29.55
CA GLN A 17 21.48 48.07 28.14
C GLN A 17 20.49 47.35 27.22
N ARG A 18 20.07 48.03 26.15
CA ARG A 18 19.36 47.44 25.02
C ARG A 18 20.38 46.80 24.09
N THR A 19 20.58 45.49 24.21
CA THR A 19 21.35 44.71 23.23
C THR A 19 20.54 44.57 21.94
N PRO A 20 21.11 44.81 20.74
CA PRO A 20 20.41 44.54 19.49
C PRO A 20 20.28 43.01 19.31
N GLN A 21 19.06 42.51 19.35
CA GLN A 21 18.75 41.11 19.05
C GLN A 21 18.84 40.91 17.54
N LEU A 22 19.83 40.14 17.08
CA LEU A 22 19.90 39.69 15.69
C LEU A 22 18.70 38.75 15.42
N PRO A 23 18.01 38.88 14.27
CA PRO A 23 16.90 38.00 13.95
C PRO A 23 17.44 36.59 13.71
N ARG A 24 17.10 35.68 14.63
CA ARG A 24 17.32 34.24 14.47
C ARG A 24 16.53 33.81 13.23
N ALA A 25 17.24 33.40 12.17
CA ALA A 25 16.61 32.83 10.99
C ALA A 25 15.67 31.71 11.43
N ALA A 26 14.38 31.84 11.13
CA ALA A 26 13.39 30.81 11.41
C ALA A 26 13.74 29.60 10.54
N LEU A 27 14.36 28.59 11.15
CA LEU A 27 14.61 27.31 10.52
C LEU A 27 13.23 26.73 10.15
N ARG A 28 12.93 26.67 8.85
CA ARG A 28 11.72 26.04 8.34
C ARG A 28 11.88 24.53 8.50
N SER A 29 11.32 23.99 9.58
CA SER A 29 11.17 22.55 9.77
C SER A 29 10.01 22.05 8.90
N TYR A 30 10.33 21.29 7.87
CA TYR A 30 9.34 20.50 7.15
C TYR A 30 8.98 19.29 8.02
N SER A 31 7.68 19.09 8.27
CA SER A 31 7.16 17.89 8.94
C SER A 31 7.28 16.68 8.02
N THR A 32 8.51 16.22 7.80
CA THR A 32 8.75 14.84 7.40
C THR A 32 8.57 14.02 8.67
N SER A 33 7.44 13.32 8.77
CA SER A 33 7.20 12.35 9.82
C SER A 33 8.22 11.23 9.68
N GLU A 34 9.31 11.33 10.45
CA GLU A 34 10.19 10.20 10.69
C GLU A 34 9.37 9.07 11.31
N SER A 35 9.46 7.90 10.69
CA SER A 35 9.17 6.57 11.24
C SER A 35 8.76 6.54 12.72
N GLY A 36 7.46 6.59 13.00
CA GLY A 36 6.90 6.47 14.34
C GLY A 36 5.38 6.43 14.28
N GLU A 37 4.82 5.23 14.20
CA GLU A 37 3.38 4.93 14.19
C GLU A 37 2.53 5.66 13.13
N LYS A 38 2.24 4.96 12.03
CA LYS A 38 1.09 5.30 11.17
C LYS A 38 -0.16 5.23 12.04
N ARG A 39 -0.61 6.37 12.58
CA ARG A 39 -1.93 6.49 13.22
C ARG A 39 -2.94 5.87 12.25
N PRO A 40 -3.67 4.82 12.65
CA PRO A 40 -4.58 4.15 11.74
C PRO A 40 -5.62 5.16 11.29
N SER A 41 -5.64 5.48 9.99
CA SER A 41 -6.69 6.32 9.44
C SER A 41 -8.01 5.54 9.59
N ILE A 42 -9.07 6.24 10.04
CA ILE A 42 -10.40 5.64 10.23
C ILE A 42 -10.86 4.95 8.93
N VAL A 43 -10.63 5.62 7.79
CA VAL A 43 -10.86 5.07 6.45
C VAL A 43 -10.00 3.84 6.15
N GLY A 44 -8.70 3.85 6.47
CA GLY A 44 -7.83 2.69 6.24
C GLY A 44 -8.23 1.47 7.06
N THR A 45 -8.74 1.68 8.28
CA THR A 45 -9.25 0.60 9.14
C THR A 45 -10.55 0.02 8.59
N PHE A 46 -11.46 0.85 8.09
CA PHE A 46 -12.72 0.41 7.49
C PHE A 46 -12.50 -0.56 6.31
N TYR A 47 -11.68 -0.19 5.33
CA TYR A 47 -11.39 -1.07 4.19
C TYR A 47 -10.65 -2.35 4.59
N LYS A 48 -9.79 -2.27 5.61
CA LYS A 48 -9.09 -3.44 6.15
C LYS A 48 -10.03 -4.42 6.84
N THR A 49 -11.07 -3.93 7.52
CA THR A 49 -12.00 -4.78 8.28
C THR A 49 -13.13 -5.32 7.40
N PHE A 50 -13.73 -4.50 6.54
CA PHE A 50 -14.95 -4.90 5.81
C PHE A 50 -14.68 -5.35 4.38
N THR A 51 -13.77 -4.68 3.67
CA THR A 51 -13.55 -4.96 2.25
C THR A 51 -12.59 -6.13 2.04
N ARG A 52 -11.58 -6.26 2.90
CA ARG A 52 -10.57 -7.33 2.80
C ARG A 52 -11.18 -8.75 2.89
N PRO A 53 -12.08 -9.06 3.85
CA PRO A 53 -12.72 -10.36 3.90
C PRO A 53 -13.64 -10.61 2.71
N VAL A 54 -14.46 -9.62 2.33
CA VAL A 54 -15.38 -9.73 1.19
C VAL A 54 -14.63 -9.98 -0.10
N LEU A 55 -13.56 -9.23 -0.36
CA LEU A 55 -12.72 -9.43 -1.53
C LEU A 55 -12.06 -10.81 -1.54
N LYS A 56 -11.58 -11.27 -0.38
CA LYS A 56 -10.98 -12.62 -0.25
C LYS A 56 -11.97 -13.71 -0.62
N VAL A 57 -13.20 -13.62 -0.10
CA VAL A 57 -14.25 -14.59 -0.39
C VAL A 57 -14.67 -14.52 -1.85
N LEU A 58 -14.88 -13.31 -2.40
CA LEU A 58 -15.21 -13.12 -3.80
C LEU A 58 -14.15 -13.75 -4.72
N LEU A 59 -12.87 -13.46 -4.48
CA LEU A 59 -11.76 -14.00 -5.28
C LEU A 59 -11.63 -15.52 -5.13
N MET A 60 -11.81 -16.07 -3.93
CA MET A 60 -11.77 -17.52 -3.73
C MET A 60 -12.98 -18.20 -4.39
N ALA A 61 -14.16 -17.60 -4.31
CA ALA A 61 -15.37 -18.12 -4.93
C ALA A 61 -15.24 -18.11 -6.46
N THR A 62 -14.79 -17.00 -7.05
CA THR A 62 -14.56 -16.92 -8.50
C THR A 62 -13.49 -17.89 -8.92
N LEU A 63 -12.33 -17.95 -8.25
CA LEU A 63 -11.27 -18.89 -8.56
C LEU A 63 -11.76 -20.34 -8.50
N THR A 64 -12.52 -20.71 -7.48
CA THR A 64 -13.07 -22.07 -7.33
C THR A 64 -13.99 -22.41 -8.51
N TYR A 65 -14.87 -21.48 -8.89
CA TYR A 65 -15.73 -21.66 -10.07
C TYR A 65 -14.91 -21.78 -11.36
N GLN A 66 -13.87 -20.94 -11.54
CA GLN A 66 -13.00 -21.01 -12.71
C GLN A 66 -12.30 -22.37 -12.81
N VAL A 67 -11.74 -22.88 -11.70
CA VAL A 67 -11.06 -24.18 -11.68
C VAL A 67 -12.04 -25.32 -11.95
N ALA A 68 -13.24 -25.27 -11.37
CA ALA A 68 -14.27 -26.28 -11.61
C ALA A 68 -14.72 -26.29 -13.09
N TYR A 69 -14.99 -25.12 -13.66
CA TYR A 69 -15.38 -24.97 -15.06
C TYR A 69 -14.24 -25.36 -16.02
N TRP A 70 -13.01 -24.98 -15.69
CA TRP A 70 -11.83 -25.39 -16.45
C TRP A 70 -11.60 -26.90 -16.37
N GLY A 71 -11.80 -27.51 -15.20
CA GLY A 71 -11.72 -28.96 -15.03
C GLY A 71 -12.77 -29.69 -15.86
N TRP A 72 -14.01 -29.19 -15.88
CA TRP A 72 -15.08 -29.72 -16.73
C TRP A 72 -14.70 -29.67 -18.21
N THR A 73 -14.29 -28.51 -18.71
CA THR A 73 -13.92 -28.33 -20.13
C THR A 73 -12.65 -29.10 -20.51
N THR A 74 -11.72 -29.31 -19.58
CA THR A 74 -10.49 -30.09 -19.82
C THR A 74 -10.77 -31.59 -19.94
N LEU A 75 -11.74 -32.12 -19.19
CA LEU A 75 -12.16 -33.52 -19.31
C LEU A 75 -12.68 -33.82 -20.72
N GLU A 76 -13.55 -32.97 -21.26
CA GLU A 76 -14.08 -33.10 -22.63
C GLU A 76 -12.99 -32.96 -23.69
N GLN A 77 -12.01 -32.06 -23.47
CA GLN A 77 -10.95 -31.82 -24.44
C GLN A 77 -9.86 -32.88 -24.47
N ASN A 78 -9.67 -33.66 -23.39
CA ASN A 78 -8.56 -34.59 -23.32
C ASN A 78 -8.68 -35.74 -24.33
N GLU A 79 -9.88 -36.25 -24.57
CA GLU A 79 -10.13 -37.31 -25.56
C GLU A 79 -9.89 -36.80 -27.00
N ILE A 80 -10.49 -35.66 -27.33
CA ILE A 80 -10.32 -35.02 -28.65
C ILE A 80 -8.85 -34.67 -28.91
N ARG A 81 -8.14 -34.19 -27.89
CA ARG A 81 -6.72 -33.81 -28.01
C ARG A 81 -5.83 -35.03 -28.26
N GLU A 82 -6.16 -36.19 -27.70
CA GLU A 82 -5.39 -37.42 -27.94
C GLU A 82 -5.60 -37.94 -29.37
N GLU A 83 -6.84 -37.98 -29.86
CA GLU A 83 -7.14 -38.38 -31.24
C GLU A 83 -6.45 -37.46 -32.25
N LYS A 84 -6.55 -36.14 -32.05
CA LYS A 84 -5.94 -35.16 -32.93
C LYS A 84 -4.42 -35.23 -32.91
N LYS A 85 -3.80 -35.55 -31.77
CA LYS A 85 -2.36 -35.80 -31.68
C LYS A 85 -1.94 -37.02 -32.49
N LYS A 86 -2.67 -38.14 -32.37
CA LYS A 86 -2.41 -39.35 -33.15
C LYS A 86 -2.55 -39.11 -34.66
N GLU A 87 -3.56 -38.34 -35.05
CA GLU A 87 -3.75 -37.94 -36.44
C GLU A 87 -2.57 -37.12 -36.96
N ILE A 88 -2.11 -36.12 -36.20
CA ILE A 88 -0.92 -35.31 -36.53
C ILE A 88 0.34 -36.18 -36.64
N GLU A 89 0.62 -37.04 -35.67
CA GLU A 89 1.77 -37.96 -35.71
C GLU A 89 1.74 -38.85 -36.96
N SER A 90 0.55 -39.35 -37.33
CA SER A 90 0.39 -40.17 -38.54
C SER A 90 0.66 -39.38 -39.83
N LEU A 91 0.27 -38.11 -39.86
CA LEU A 91 0.49 -37.23 -40.99
C LEU A 91 1.97 -36.81 -41.08
N GLU A 92 2.61 -36.50 -39.96
CA GLU A 92 4.03 -36.21 -39.88
C GLU A 92 4.87 -37.40 -40.36
N ALA A 93 4.51 -38.63 -39.98
CA ALA A 93 5.18 -39.84 -40.46
C ALA A 93 5.06 -40.00 -41.99
N LYS A 94 3.86 -39.79 -42.55
CA LYS A 94 3.64 -39.83 -44.01
C LYS A 94 4.40 -38.74 -44.75
N VAL A 95 4.45 -37.53 -44.20
CA VAL A 95 5.22 -36.42 -44.79
C VAL A 95 6.71 -36.75 -44.77
N ALA A 96 7.23 -37.29 -43.66
CA ALA A 96 8.63 -37.69 -43.55
C ALA A 96 8.97 -38.79 -44.58
N GLU A 97 8.13 -39.81 -44.72
CA GLU A 97 8.30 -40.86 -45.74
C GLU A 97 8.38 -40.26 -47.16
N LEU A 98 7.44 -39.37 -47.51
CA LEU A 98 7.41 -38.71 -48.81
C LEU A 98 8.61 -37.77 -49.04
N GLN A 99 9.14 -37.14 -47.99
CA GLN A 99 10.34 -36.32 -48.09
C GLN A 99 11.60 -37.16 -48.26
N THR A 100 11.68 -38.34 -47.63
CA THR A 100 12.81 -39.27 -47.80
C THR A 100 12.78 -40.05 -49.11
N SER A 101 11.59 -40.20 -49.71
CA SER A 101 11.39 -40.85 -51.01
C SER A 101 11.69 -39.93 -52.22
N LYS A 102 12.02 -38.66 -51.98
CA LYS A 102 12.33 -37.66 -53.00
C LYS A 102 13.84 -37.44 -53.08
#